data_AF-X0RMR0-F1
#
_entry.id   AF-X0RMR0-F1
#
_cell.length_a   1.000
_cell.length_b   1.000
_cell.length_c   1.000
_cell.angle_alpha   90.00
_cell.angle_beta   90.00
_cell.angle_gamma   90.00
#
_symmetry.space_group_name_H-M   'P 1'
#
loop_
_entity.id
_entity.type
_entity.pdbx_description
1 polymer ?
#
loop_
_entity_poly.entity_id
_entity_poly.type
_entity_poly.pdbx_seq_one_letter_code
_entity_poly.pdbx_strand_id
1 'polypeptide(L)'
;MPRKDETILSYTKTIGLTRLRPLGRNLLVGFGSTAILCCSLFIGANLLGVFYFIPDFLFWDPNPIYPGVYSLGWFIWIFMIRPGIWEEVAFRGVVIPLLSKKYKQILTILISGIIFGLAHAFNIIGVLLSGGPHIYTLFQVIYATLMGFSMGYMYLKTKSLLPSIIYHYLIDTVGLIFLNVYIENLLLVGVFLIVFLGVIPSILSIGLTKLVFWKGYNKDVINNKR
;
A
#
# COMPACT_ATOMS: atom_id res chain seq x y z
N MET A 1 3.63 -8.45 -19.84
CA MET A 1 3.43 -7.54 -20.98
C MET A 1 2.25 -8.04 -21.80
N PRO A 2 1.46 -7.12 -22.38
CA PRO A 2 0.39 -7.48 -23.30
C PRO A 2 0.93 -8.42 -24.38
N ARG A 3 0.12 -9.40 -24.78
CA ARG A 3 0.45 -10.15 -26.00
C ARG A 3 0.36 -9.18 -27.19
N LYS A 4 1.09 -9.46 -28.28
CA LYS A 4 1.16 -8.57 -29.46
C LYS A 4 -0.22 -8.25 -30.06
N ASP A 5 -1.21 -9.09 -29.80
CA ASP A 5 -2.60 -9.04 -30.24
C ASP A 5 -3.59 -8.53 -29.16
N GLU A 6 -3.13 -8.23 -27.94
CA GLU A 6 -3.99 -7.85 -26.82
C GLU A 6 -4.24 -6.34 -26.77
N THR A 7 -5.52 -5.94 -26.84
CA THR A 7 -5.90 -4.53 -26.67
C THR A 7 -5.66 -4.05 -25.24
N ILE A 8 -5.48 -2.73 -25.04
CA ILE A 8 -5.31 -2.14 -23.70
C ILE A 8 -6.48 -2.52 -22.77
N LEU A 9 -7.72 -2.49 -23.29
CA LEU A 9 -8.90 -2.89 -22.51
C LEU A 9 -8.84 -4.36 -22.10
N SER A 10 -8.39 -5.26 -22.97
CA SER A 10 -8.18 -6.67 -22.59
C SER A 10 -7.11 -6.79 -21.52
N TYR A 11 -6.01 -6.05 -21.65
CA TYR A 11 -4.94 -6.05 -20.67
C TYR A 11 -5.41 -5.58 -19.29
N THR A 12 -6.25 -4.55 -19.21
CA THR A 12 -6.83 -4.09 -17.93
C THR A 12 -7.68 -5.16 -17.23
N LYS A 13 -8.33 -6.06 -17.99
CA LYS A 13 -9.04 -7.22 -17.45
C LYS A 13 -8.06 -8.30 -16.96
N THR A 14 -6.99 -8.52 -17.72
CA THR A 14 -5.94 -9.50 -17.42
C THR A 14 -5.21 -9.17 -16.12
N ILE A 15 -4.84 -7.92 -15.90
CA ILE A 15 -4.17 -7.46 -14.68
C ILE A 15 -5.13 -7.25 -13.50
N GLY A 16 -6.42 -7.53 -13.66
CA GLY A 16 -7.41 -7.38 -12.58
C GLY A 16 -7.77 -5.94 -12.23
N LEU A 17 -7.44 -4.95 -13.07
CA LEU A 17 -7.82 -3.55 -12.86
C LEU A 17 -9.35 -3.37 -12.92
N THR A 18 -10.00 -4.00 -13.91
CA THR A 18 -11.46 -3.97 -14.06
C THR A 18 -12.17 -5.15 -13.39
N ARG A 19 -11.43 -6.07 -12.78
CA ARG A 19 -12.00 -7.24 -12.08
C ARG A 19 -12.36 -6.86 -10.66
N LEU A 20 -13.53 -6.23 -10.50
CA LEU A 20 -13.99 -5.73 -9.20
C LEU A 20 -14.69 -6.80 -8.37
N ARG A 21 -15.24 -7.85 -9.00
CA ARG A 21 -16.01 -8.89 -8.30
C ARG A 21 -15.09 -9.93 -7.61
N PRO A 22 -15.45 -10.42 -6.41
CA PRO A 22 -16.59 -9.99 -5.59
C PRO A 22 -16.34 -8.63 -4.89
N LEU A 23 -17.14 -7.62 -5.23
CA LEU A 23 -16.90 -6.22 -4.84
C LEU A 23 -16.85 -6.06 -3.33
N GLY A 24 -17.86 -6.54 -2.59
CA GLY A 24 -17.90 -6.41 -1.14
C GLY A 24 -16.69 -7.01 -0.42
N ARG A 25 -16.15 -8.14 -0.91
CA ARG A 25 -14.94 -8.75 -0.32
C ARG A 25 -13.68 -7.96 -0.64
N ASN A 26 -13.56 -7.43 -1.86
CA ASN A 26 -12.43 -6.56 -2.23
C ASN A 26 -12.44 -5.26 -1.43
N LEU A 27 -13.61 -4.62 -1.28
CA LEU A 27 -13.78 -3.44 -0.44
C LEU A 27 -13.44 -3.74 1.02
N LEU A 28 -13.94 -4.87 1.56
CA LEU A 28 -13.63 -5.29 2.94
C LEU A 28 -12.14 -5.49 3.16
N VAL A 29 -11.41 -6.10 2.21
CA VAL A 29 -9.96 -6.26 2.33
C VAL A 29 -9.26 -4.89 2.27
N GLY A 30 -9.57 -4.04 1.29
CA GLY A 30 -8.90 -2.73 1.16
C GLY A 30 -9.14 -1.81 2.37
N PHE A 31 -10.40 -1.58 2.73
CA PHE A 31 -10.74 -0.73 3.88
C PHE A 31 -10.38 -1.39 5.22
N GLY A 32 -10.55 -2.71 5.35
CA GLY A 32 -10.19 -3.43 6.57
C GLY A 32 -8.68 -3.41 6.83
N SER A 33 -7.85 -3.56 5.78
CA SER A 33 -6.39 -3.40 5.89
C SER A 33 -5.99 -1.97 6.25
N THR A 34 -6.71 -0.97 5.73
CA THR A 34 -6.50 0.43 6.12
C THR A 34 -6.84 0.65 7.59
N ALA A 35 -7.94 0.09 8.08
CA ALA A 35 -8.31 0.19 9.50
C ALA A 35 -7.26 -0.50 10.41
N ILE A 36 -6.78 -1.68 10.01
CA ILE A 36 -5.68 -2.39 10.69
C ILE A 36 -4.44 -1.49 10.80
N LEU A 37 -4.05 -0.84 9.71
CA LEU A 37 -2.94 0.09 9.68
C LEU A 37 -3.14 1.27 10.63
N CYS A 38 -4.29 1.95 10.54
CA CYS A 38 -4.59 3.11 11.38
C CYS A 38 -4.57 2.74 12.86
N CYS A 39 -5.17 1.61 13.23
CA CYS A 39 -5.12 1.11 14.61
C CYS A 39 -3.68 0.77 15.05
N SER A 40 -2.90 0.11 14.18
CA SER A 40 -1.49 -0.22 14.47
C SER A 40 -0.67 1.05 14.70
N LEU A 41 -0.78 2.04 13.82
CA LEU A 41 -0.08 3.31 13.95
C LEU A 41 -0.54 4.08 15.19
N PHE A 42 -1.84 4.14 15.47
CA PHE A 42 -2.36 4.78 16.67
C PHE A 42 -1.78 4.16 17.94
N ILE A 43 -1.76 2.83 18.03
CA ILE A 43 -1.17 2.11 19.16
C ILE A 43 0.33 2.44 19.26
N GLY A 44 1.08 2.32 18.16
CA GLY A 44 2.51 2.61 18.14
C GLY A 44 2.84 4.04 18.53
N ALA A 45 2.04 5.01 18.07
CA ALA A 45 2.24 6.42 18.34
C ALA A 45 2.06 6.74 19.82
N ASN A 46 1.05 6.16 20.48
CA ASN A 46 0.80 6.35 21.91
C ASN A 46 1.76 5.53 22.81
N LEU A 47 2.32 4.42 22.32
CA LEU A 47 3.28 3.62 23.08
C LEU A 47 4.70 4.19 23.02
N LEU A 48 5.09 4.77 21.89
CA LEU A 48 6.47 5.15 21.62
C LEU A 48 6.72 6.66 21.59
N GLY A 49 5.66 7.47 21.67
CA GLY A 49 5.77 8.93 21.56
C GLY A 49 4.50 9.66 21.98
N VAL A 50 4.40 10.90 21.52
CA VAL A 50 3.25 11.78 21.73
C VAL A 50 2.52 11.96 20.41
N PHE A 51 1.30 11.44 20.34
CA PHE A 51 0.46 11.50 19.15
C PHE A 51 -0.32 12.82 19.07
N TYR A 52 -0.32 13.45 17.90
CA TYR A 52 -1.07 14.68 17.63
C TYR A 52 -2.15 14.42 16.58
N PHE A 53 -3.39 14.30 17.04
CA PHE A 53 -4.53 14.10 16.15
C PHE A 53 -4.94 15.40 15.47
N ILE A 54 -4.50 15.56 14.21
CA ILE A 54 -4.83 16.71 13.37
C ILE A 54 -5.38 16.15 12.05
N PRO A 55 -6.67 15.83 11.95
CA PRO A 55 -7.26 15.36 10.69
C PRO A 55 -7.59 16.52 9.73
N ASP A 56 -7.72 17.73 10.26
CA ASP A 56 -8.30 18.87 9.54
C ASP A 56 -7.45 19.33 8.35
N PHE A 57 -6.14 19.06 8.36
CA PHE A 57 -5.27 19.39 7.22
C PHE A 57 -5.68 18.68 5.93
N LEU A 58 -6.42 17.57 6.00
CA LEU A 58 -6.95 16.87 4.83
C LEU A 58 -8.13 17.60 4.18
N PHE A 59 -8.67 18.65 4.81
CA PHE A 59 -9.90 19.32 4.40
C PHE A 59 -9.77 20.84 4.27
N TRP A 60 -8.68 21.44 4.75
CA TRP A 60 -8.41 22.86 4.56
C TRP A 60 -8.10 23.20 3.10
N ASP A 61 -8.18 24.48 2.76
CA ASP A 61 -7.76 24.96 1.46
C ASP A 61 -6.24 24.76 1.27
N PRO A 62 -5.79 24.32 0.07
CA PRO A 62 -4.38 24.23 -0.26
C PRO A 62 -3.69 25.58 -0.01
N ASN A 63 -2.65 25.57 0.81
CA ASN A 63 -1.95 26.77 1.22
C ASN A 63 -0.45 26.52 1.29
N PRO A 64 0.37 27.16 0.42
CA PRO A 64 1.81 26.94 0.35
C PRO A 64 2.57 27.43 1.58
N ILE A 65 1.92 28.14 2.51
CA ILE A 65 2.51 28.56 3.79
C ILE A 65 2.74 27.32 4.69
N TYR A 66 1.92 26.28 4.60
CA TYR A 66 2.13 25.05 5.36
C TYR A 66 3.25 24.21 4.73
N PRO A 67 4.13 23.57 5.53
CA PRO A 67 5.25 22.79 5.00
C PRO A 67 4.82 21.42 4.47
N GLY A 68 5.50 20.96 3.41
CA GLY A 68 5.38 19.60 2.91
C GLY A 68 3.96 19.22 2.47
N VAL A 69 3.52 18.01 2.83
CA VAL A 69 2.21 17.47 2.44
C VAL A 69 1.02 18.25 3.02
N TYR A 70 1.23 18.99 4.12
CA TYR A 70 0.20 19.84 4.73
C TYR A 70 -0.21 21.00 3.81
N SER A 71 0.68 21.44 2.90
CA SER A 71 0.35 22.47 1.91
C SER A 71 -0.77 22.09 0.95
N LEU A 72 -1.02 20.79 0.79
CA LEU A 72 -1.96 20.29 -0.20
C LEU A 72 -3.42 20.45 0.26
N GLY A 73 -3.71 20.57 1.55
CA GLY A 73 -5.10 20.66 2.00
C GLY A 73 -5.96 19.52 1.47
N TRP A 74 -7.18 19.83 1.03
CA TRP A 74 -8.07 18.87 0.35
C TRP A 74 -7.52 18.32 -0.96
N PHE A 75 -6.56 18.99 -1.62
CA PHE A 75 -5.97 18.52 -2.87
C PHE A 75 -5.19 17.20 -2.70
N ILE A 76 -4.83 16.83 -1.47
CA ILE A 76 -4.16 15.56 -1.16
C ILE A 76 -4.96 14.34 -1.62
N TRP A 77 -6.30 14.38 -1.53
CA TRP A 77 -7.17 13.29 -1.98
C TRP A 77 -7.05 13.03 -3.48
N ILE A 78 -6.79 14.09 -4.27
CA ILE A 78 -6.57 13.96 -5.71
C ILE A 78 -5.11 13.61 -5.99
N PHE A 79 -4.17 14.23 -5.28
CA PHE A 79 -2.75 14.05 -5.54
C PHE A 79 -2.31 12.59 -5.30
N MET A 80 -2.80 11.97 -4.23
CA MET A 80 -2.38 10.64 -3.80
C MET A 80 -3.09 9.49 -4.55
N ILE A 81 -4.12 9.78 -5.36
CA ILE A 81 -4.71 8.75 -6.22
C ILE A 81 -3.72 8.26 -7.29
N ARG A 82 -2.79 9.15 -7.69
CA ARG A 82 -1.78 8.85 -8.71
C ARG A 82 -0.86 7.71 -8.28
N PRO A 83 -0.08 7.80 -7.18
CA PRO A 83 0.77 6.70 -6.75
C PRO A 83 -0.07 5.44 -6.47
N GLY A 84 -1.20 5.57 -5.78
CA GLY A 84 -2.09 4.46 -5.45
C GLY A 84 -2.61 3.66 -6.66
N ILE A 85 -2.76 4.26 -7.84
CA ILE A 85 -3.13 3.53 -9.07
C ILE A 85 -1.89 3.11 -9.86
N TRP A 86 -0.98 4.04 -10.15
CA TRP A 86 0.14 3.81 -11.08
C TRP A 86 1.11 2.77 -10.54
N GLU A 87 1.41 2.82 -9.25
CA GLU A 87 2.33 1.87 -8.63
C GLU A 87 1.70 0.50 -8.53
N GLU A 88 0.42 0.40 -8.16
CA GLU A 88 -0.29 -0.88 -8.15
C GLU A 88 -0.35 -1.52 -9.54
N VAL A 89 -0.64 -0.73 -10.57
CA VAL A 89 -0.61 -1.22 -11.95
C VAL A 89 0.80 -1.68 -12.33
N ALA A 90 1.86 -0.94 -11.98
CA ALA A 90 3.24 -1.31 -12.29
C ALA A 90 3.66 -2.58 -11.54
N PHE A 91 3.59 -2.59 -10.23
CA PHE A 91 4.14 -3.66 -9.41
C PHE A 91 3.21 -4.89 -9.37
N ARG A 92 1.90 -4.71 -9.20
CA ARG A 92 0.96 -5.83 -9.08
C ARG A 92 0.43 -6.20 -10.47
N GLY A 93 0.16 -5.23 -11.32
CA GLY A 93 -0.34 -5.49 -12.67
C GLY A 93 0.73 -5.92 -13.68
N VAL A 94 2.01 -5.52 -13.53
CA VAL A 94 3.08 -5.90 -14.49
C VAL A 94 4.11 -6.82 -13.84
N VAL A 95 4.76 -6.40 -12.75
CA VAL A 95 5.89 -7.13 -12.15
C VAL A 95 5.46 -8.51 -11.64
N ILE A 96 4.37 -8.59 -10.84
CA ILE A 96 3.89 -9.88 -10.33
C ILE A 96 3.53 -10.88 -11.45
N PRO A 97 2.76 -10.53 -12.50
CA PRO A 97 2.48 -11.44 -13.60
C PRO A 97 3.73 -11.92 -14.35
N LEU A 98 4.75 -11.07 -14.50
CA LEU A 98 6.01 -11.48 -15.11
C LEU A 98 6.78 -12.46 -14.22
N LEU A 99 6.90 -12.16 -12.94
CA LEU A 99 7.56 -13.04 -11.96
C LEU A 99 6.82 -14.38 -11.81
N SER A 100 5.49 -14.37 -11.85
CA SER A 100 4.64 -15.57 -11.72
C SER A 100 4.86 -16.60 -12.84
N LYS A 101 5.43 -16.19 -13.98
CA LYS A 101 5.78 -17.12 -15.07
C LYS A 101 6.99 -17.99 -14.74
N LYS A 102 7.86 -17.53 -13.84
CA LYS A 102 9.16 -18.16 -13.55
C LYS A 102 9.27 -18.66 -12.12
N TYR A 103 8.59 -18.01 -11.18
CA TYR A 103 8.76 -18.24 -9.75
C TYR A 103 7.46 -18.69 -9.09
N LYS A 104 7.59 -19.50 -8.03
CA LYS A 104 6.45 -19.87 -7.16
C LYS A 104 5.87 -18.62 -6.49
N GLN A 105 4.61 -18.74 -6.05
CA GLN A 105 3.86 -17.62 -5.46
C GLN A 105 4.61 -16.88 -4.35
N ILE A 106 5.23 -17.60 -3.39
CA ILE A 106 5.95 -16.96 -2.29
C ILE A 106 7.13 -16.11 -2.79
N LEU A 107 7.93 -16.64 -3.71
CA LEU A 107 9.09 -15.94 -4.24
C LEU A 107 8.68 -14.76 -5.14
N THR A 108 7.56 -14.90 -5.86
CA THR A 108 6.96 -13.78 -6.60
C THR A 108 6.60 -12.62 -5.68
N ILE A 109 5.96 -12.89 -4.54
CA ILE A 109 5.61 -11.87 -3.55
C ILE A 109 6.86 -11.22 -2.97
N LEU A 110 7.85 -12.03 -2.56
CA LEU A 110 9.08 -11.53 -1.96
C LEU A 110 9.88 -10.65 -2.93
N ILE A 111 10.13 -11.12 -4.16
CA ILE A 111 10.87 -10.33 -5.16
C ILE A 111 10.10 -9.06 -5.51
N SER A 112 8.78 -9.15 -5.75
CA SER A 112 7.97 -7.97 -6.07
C SER A 112 7.96 -6.94 -4.94
N GLY A 113 7.88 -7.38 -3.68
CA GLY A 113 7.90 -6.47 -2.53
C GLY A 113 9.25 -5.78 -2.36
N ILE A 114 10.36 -6.52 -2.54
CA ILE A 114 11.71 -5.93 -2.50
C ILE A 114 11.88 -4.89 -3.61
N ILE A 115 11.45 -5.19 -4.85
CA ILE A 115 11.50 -4.23 -5.95
C ILE A 115 10.67 -2.97 -5.62
N PHE A 116 9.47 -3.15 -5.04
CA PHE A 116 8.61 -2.05 -4.62
C PHE A 116 9.27 -1.17 -3.55
N GLY A 117 9.86 -1.77 -2.51
CA GLY A 117 10.58 -1.00 -1.49
C GLY A 117 11.82 -0.30 -2.04
N LEU A 118 12.60 -0.96 -2.90
CA LEU A 118 13.77 -0.34 -3.55
C LEU A 118 13.39 0.84 -4.46
N ALA A 119 12.21 0.81 -5.09
CA ALA A 119 11.72 1.96 -5.86
C ALA A 119 11.53 3.22 -4.99
N HIS A 120 11.29 3.06 -3.69
CA HIS A 120 11.19 4.21 -2.77
C HIS A 120 12.55 4.79 -2.39
N ALA A 121 13.67 4.12 -2.70
CA ALA A 121 15.00 4.69 -2.47
C ALA A 121 15.20 5.99 -3.27
N PHE A 122 14.49 6.19 -4.39
CA PHE A 122 14.52 7.43 -5.16
C PHE A 122 13.99 8.65 -4.39
N ASN A 123 13.19 8.45 -3.34
CA ASN A 123 12.72 9.55 -2.48
C ASN A 123 13.87 10.23 -1.73
N ILE A 124 15.05 9.61 -1.67
CA ILE A 124 16.27 10.25 -1.14
C ILE A 124 16.55 11.58 -1.83
N ILE A 125 16.21 11.74 -3.11
CA ILE A 125 16.41 12.99 -3.86
C ILE A 125 15.58 14.11 -3.21
N GLY A 126 14.30 13.86 -2.92
CA GLY A 126 13.45 14.85 -2.25
C GLY A 126 13.93 15.17 -0.83
N VAL A 127 14.42 14.16 -0.10
CA VAL A 127 14.98 14.36 1.25
C VAL A 127 16.27 15.18 1.20
N LEU A 128 17.15 14.94 0.23
CA LEU A 128 18.39 15.70 0.03
C LEU A 128 18.08 17.16 -0.34
N LEU A 129 17.12 17.40 -1.23
CA LEU A 129 16.73 18.75 -1.65
C LEU A 129 16.04 19.56 -0.54
N SER A 130 15.32 18.88 0.37
CA SER A 130 14.65 19.52 1.51
C SER A 130 15.54 19.64 2.76
N GLY A 131 16.76 19.08 2.74
CA GLY A 131 17.64 19.03 3.92
C GLY A 131 17.13 18.12 5.04
N GLY A 132 16.21 17.19 4.74
CA GLY A 132 15.62 16.30 5.73
C GLY A 132 16.51 15.12 6.13
N PRO A 133 16.12 14.35 7.18
CA PRO A 133 16.92 13.22 7.65
C PRO A 133 16.94 12.04 6.65
N HIS A 134 18.09 11.81 6.01
CA HIS A 134 18.27 10.77 4.99
C HIS A 134 17.89 9.36 5.45
N ILE A 135 18.10 9.08 6.74
CA ILE A 135 17.80 7.79 7.37
C ILE A 135 16.32 7.39 7.22
N TYR A 136 15.40 8.36 7.11
CA TYR A 136 13.99 8.08 6.90
C TYR A 136 13.71 7.41 5.55
N THR A 137 14.54 7.66 4.54
CA THR A 137 14.42 6.94 3.26
C THR A 137 14.78 5.47 3.43
N LEU A 138 15.78 5.14 4.27
CA LEU A 138 16.12 3.75 4.56
C LEU A 138 14.96 3.04 5.26
N PHE A 139 14.36 3.66 6.27
CA PHE A 139 13.17 3.10 6.92
C PHE A 139 12.02 2.93 5.93
N GLN A 140 11.84 3.88 5.02
CA GLN A 140 10.85 3.79 3.94
C GLN A 140 11.07 2.59 3.04
N VAL A 141 12.30 2.35 2.56
CA VAL A 141 12.59 1.15 1.75
C VAL A 141 12.21 -0.13 2.50
N ILE A 142 12.50 -0.21 3.80
CA ILE A 142 12.19 -1.38 4.63
C ILE A 142 10.68 -1.56 4.80
N TYR A 143 9.95 -0.55 5.30
CA TYR A 143 8.52 -0.71 5.53
C TYR A 143 7.73 -0.83 4.23
N ALA A 144 8.14 -0.13 3.15
CA ALA A 144 7.53 -0.28 1.84
C ALA A 144 7.73 -1.69 1.29
N THR A 145 8.89 -2.32 1.52
CA THR A 145 9.10 -3.73 1.17
C THR A 145 8.09 -4.65 1.88
N LEU A 146 7.90 -4.46 3.19
CA LEU A 146 6.96 -5.26 4.00
C LEU A 146 5.51 -5.09 3.53
N MET A 147 5.10 -3.84 3.32
CA MET A 147 3.79 -3.49 2.77
C MET A 147 3.64 -4.03 1.34
N GLY A 148 4.74 -4.05 0.59
CA GLY A 148 4.93 -4.71 -0.69
C GLY A 148 4.45 -6.15 -0.68
N PHE A 149 4.86 -6.92 0.33
CA PHE A 149 4.48 -8.32 0.49
C PHE A 149 2.98 -8.49 0.73
N SER A 150 2.39 -7.67 1.60
CA SER A 150 0.96 -7.79 1.93
C SER A 150 0.06 -7.45 0.74
N MET A 151 0.35 -6.36 0.03
CA MET A 151 -0.37 -5.97 -1.19
C MET A 151 -0.14 -6.97 -2.35
N GLY A 152 1.07 -7.53 -2.47
CA GLY A 152 1.34 -8.60 -3.43
C GLY A 152 0.51 -9.87 -3.14
N TYR A 153 0.37 -10.22 -1.86
CA TYR A 153 -0.52 -11.31 -1.44
C TYR A 153 -1.99 -11.00 -1.71
N MET A 154 -2.46 -9.79 -1.39
CA MET A 154 -3.82 -9.31 -1.71
C MET A 154 -4.13 -9.51 -3.18
N TYR A 155 -3.28 -8.99 -4.06
CA TYR A 155 -3.47 -9.10 -5.50
C TYR A 155 -3.53 -10.56 -5.96
N LEU A 156 -2.57 -11.40 -5.55
CA LEU A 156 -2.53 -12.81 -5.97
C LEU A 156 -3.71 -13.62 -5.45
N LYS A 157 -4.24 -13.29 -4.26
CA LYS A 157 -5.35 -14.01 -3.63
C LYS A 157 -6.71 -13.55 -4.15
N THR A 158 -6.90 -12.26 -4.38
CA THR A 158 -8.17 -11.67 -4.85
C THR A 158 -8.30 -11.65 -6.37
N LYS A 159 -7.18 -11.72 -7.10
CA LYS A 159 -7.09 -11.51 -8.56
C LYS A 159 -7.62 -10.14 -8.99
N SER A 160 -7.58 -9.16 -8.09
CA SER A 160 -8.06 -7.79 -8.29
C SER A 160 -7.02 -6.81 -7.80
N LEU A 161 -6.84 -5.70 -8.53
CA LEU A 161 -6.03 -4.56 -8.04
C LEU A 161 -6.80 -3.68 -7.08
N LEU A 162 -8.14 -3.74 -7.08
CA LEU A 162 -8.99 -2.88 -6.26
C LEU A 162 -8.59 -2.84 -4.76
N PRO A 163 -8.42 -3.98 -4.06
CA PRO A 163 -8.10 -3.93 -2.63
C PRO A 163 -6.74 -3.29 -2.36
N SER A 164 -5.72 -3.53 -3.20
CA SER A 164 -4.41 -2.93 -3.00
C SER A 164 -4.37 -1.45 -3.39
N ILE A 165 -5.11 -1.04 -4.42
CA ILE A 165 -5.29 0.39 -4.77
C ILE A 165 -5.95 1.14 -3.61
N ILE A 166 -7.05 0.62 -3.05
CA ILE A 166 -7.72 1.25 -1.90
C ILE A 166 -6.76 1.36 -0.73
N TYR A 167 -6.07 0.27 -0.40
CA TYR A 167 -5.15 0.25 0.74
C TYR A 167 -4.00 1.24 0.58
N HIS A 168 -3.33 1.23 -0.58
CA HIS A 168 -2.22 2.13 -0.90
C HIS A 168 -2.66 3.60 -0.90
N TYR A 169 -3.76 3.91 -1.58
CA TYR A 169 -4.31 5.25 -1.60
C TYR A 169 -4.61 5.80 -0.19
N LEU A 170 -5.16 4.96 0.68
CA LEU A 170 -5.50 5.38 2.05
C LEU A 170 -4.29 5.43 2.98
N ILE A 171 -3.24 4.64 2.73
CA ILE A 171 -1.93 4.81 3.39
C ILE A 171 -1.38 6.22 3.11
N ASP A 172 -1.39 6.63 1.85
CA ASP A 172 -0.81 7.91 1.39
C ASP A 172 -1.66 9.13 1.76
N THR A 173 -2.87 8.93 2.26
CA THR A 173 -3.80 10.00 2.66
C THR A 173 -4.11 9.91 4.15
N VAL A 174 -5.05 9.04 4.54
CA VAL A 174 -5.52 8.87 5.92
C VAL A 174 -4.39 8.44 6.85
N GLY A 175 -3.46 7.61 6.37
CA GLY A 175 -2.30 7.17 7.15
C GLY A 175 -1.44 8.33 7.67
N LEU A 176 -1.38 9.46 6.95
CA LEU A 176 -0.62 10.64 7.35
C LEU A 176 -1.10 11.24 8.67
N ILE A 177 -2.39 11.13 9.00
CA ILE A 177 -2.93 11.57 10.30
C ILE A 177 -2.20 10.85 11.43
N PHE A 178 -1.97 9.53 11.27
CA PHE A 178 -1.40 8.68 12.30
C PHE A 178 0.14 8.70 12.33
N LEU A 179 0.77 9.34 11.35
CA LEU A 179 2.22 9.57 11.30
C LEU A 179 2.62 10.89 11.99
N ASN A 180 1.66 11.71 12.42
CA ASN A 180 1.91 12.92 13.19
C ASN A 180 2.20 12.60 14.67
N VAL A 181 3.39 12.08 14.91
CA VAL A 181 3.87 11.66 16.23
C VAL A 181 5.23 12.27 16.52
N TYR A 182 5.39 12.81 17.73
CA TYR A 182 6.69 13.17 18.26
C TYR A 182 7.30 11.98 19.00
N ILE A 183 8.47 11.52 18.54
CA ILE A 183 9.22 10.41 19.15
C ILE A 183 10.62 10.91 19.46
N GLU A 184 11.07 10.72 20.69
CA GLU A 184 12.26 11.37 21.23
C GLU A 184 13.57 10.92 20.58
N ASN A 185 13.67 9.65 20.15
CA ASN A 185 14.92 9.12 19.60
C ASN A 185 14.73 8.34 18.29
N LEU A 186 15.81 8.26 17.52
CA LEU A 186 15.82 7.63 16.20
C LEU A 186 15.53 6.13 16.24
N LEU A 187 15.94 5.43 17.32
CA LEU A 187 15.68 4.01 17.47
C LEU A 187 14.18 3.74 17.56
N LEU A 188 13.45 4.49 18.39
CA LEU A 188 12.02 4.38 18.55
C LEU A 188 11.27 4.82 17.28
N VAL A 189 11.78 5.81 16.53
CA VAL A 189 11.26 6.14 15.19
C VAL A 189 11.41 4.93 14.25
N GLY A 190 12.57 4.28 14.25
CA GLY A 190 12.80 3.06 13.49
C GLY A 190 11.84 1.93 13.89
N VAL A 191 11.62 1.73 15.19
CA VAL A 191 10.65 0.75 15.70
C VAL A 191 9.24 1.11 15.25
N PHE A 192 8.83 2.38 15.36
CA PHE A 192 7.52 2.84 14.93
C PHE A 192 7.29 2.57 13.43
N LEU A 193 8.22 3.00 12.57
CA LEU A 193 8.09 2.86 11.12
C LEU A 193 8.26 1.41 10.64
N ILE A 194 9.12 0.61 11.25
CA ILE A 194 9.32 -0.78 10.79
C ILE A 194 8.24 -1.70 11.37
N VAL A 195 7.93 -1.59 12.67
CA VAL A 195 7.03 -2.52 13.34
C VAL A 195 5.56 -2.11 13.15
N PHE A 196 5.22 -0.87 13.50
CA PHE A 196 3.83 -0.42 13.54
C PHE A 196 3.29 0.05 12.19
N LEU A 197 4.15 0.58 11.31
CA LEU A 197 3.79 0.89 9.92
C LEU A 197 4.05 -0.28 8.96
N GLY A 198 5.08 -1.11 9.22
CA GLY A 198 5.48 -2.21 8.33
C GLY A 198 4.96 -3.59 8.76
N VAL A 199 5.57 -4.20 9.77
CA VAL A 199 5.42 -5.62 10.14
C VAL A 199 3.99 -5.97 10.55
N ILE A 200 3.46 -5.31 11.59
CA ILE A 200 2.14 -5.60 12.17
C ILE A 200 1.04 -5.49 11.10
N PRO A 201 0.87 -4.34 10.42
CA PRO A 201 -0.21 -4.20 9.46
C PRO A 201 -0.05 -5.12 8.25
N SER A 202 1.19 -5.44 7.83
CA SER A 202 1.42 -6.40 6.74
C SER A 202 0.98 -7.81 7.09
N ILE A 203 1.34 -8.31 8.28
CA ILE A 203 0.96 -9.66 8.74
C ILE A 203 -0.56 -9.75 8.91
N LEU A 204 -1.15 -8.77 9.60
CA LEU A 204 -2.59 -8.76 9.86
C LEU A 204 -3.40 -8.61 8.56
N SER A 205 -2.94 -7.80 7.61
CA SER A 205 -3.57 -7.65 6.29
C SER A 205 -3.52 -8.92 5.45
N ILE A 206 -2.41 -9.67 5.51
CA ILE A 206 -2.32 -11.01 4.90
C ILE A 206 -3.33 -11.95 5.57
N GLY A 207 -3.42 -11.93 6.90
CA GLY A 207 -4.40 -12.70 7.68
C GLY A 207 -5.84 -12.39 7.29
N LEU A 208 -6.21 -11.10 7.23
CA LEU A 208 -7.53 -10.63 6.81
C LEU A 208 -7.85 -11.10 5.39
N THR A 209 -6.93 -10.90 4.45
CA THR A 209 -7.10 -11.34 3.05
C THR A 209 -7.35 -12.85 2.99
N LYS A 210 -6.57 -13.63 3.75
CA LYS A 210 -6.71 -15.09 3.81
C LYS A 210 -8.06 -15.49 4.39
N LEU A 211 -8.52 -14.82 5.45
CA LEU A 211 -9.81 -15.07 6.11
C LEU A 211 -10.98 -14.78 5.15
N VAL A 212 -11.01 -13.59 4.55
CA VAL A 212 -12.09 -13.14 3.65
C VAL A 212 -12.17 -14.01 2.38
N PHE A 213 -11.02 -14.51 1.89
CA PHE A 213 -10.93 -15.34 0.69
C PHE A 213 -10.58 -16.82 0.99
N TRP A 214 -10.89 -17.31 2.20
CA TRP A 214 -10.56 -18.68 2.65
C TRP A 214 -11.21 -19.76 1.76
N LYS A 215 -12.47 -19.57 1.33
CA LYS A 215 -13.26 -20.62 0.63
C LYS A 215 -13.68 -20.29 -0.82
N GLY A 216 -13.04 -19.33 -1.48
CA GLY A 216 -13.44 -18.89 -2.83
C GLY A 216 -12.95 -19.74 -4.01
N TYR A 217 -11.82 -20.44 -3.88
CA TYR A 217 -11.16 -21.05 -5.06
C TYR A 217 -11.96 -22.20 -5.70
N ASN A 218 -12.76 -22.94 -4.91
CA ASN A 218 -13.45 -24.14 -5.41
C ASN A 218 -14.82 -23.88 -6.04
N LYS A 219 -15.44 -22.71 -5.87
CA LYS A 219 -16.77 -22.44 -6.49
C LYS A 219 -16.66 -21.82 -7.89
N ASP A 220 -15.67 -20.97 -8.13
CA ASP A 220 -15.54 -20.27 -9.40
C ASP A 220 -14.98 -21.16 -10.54
N VAL A 221 -14.23 -22.22 -10.20
CA VAL A 221 -13.77 -23.24 -11.17
C VAL A 221 -14.89 -24.20 -11.56
N ILE A 222 -15.87 -24.44 -10.68
CA ILE A 222 -17.01 -25.33 -10.94
C ILE A 222 -18.07 -24.60 -11.78
N ASN A 223 -18.26 -23.29 -11.58
CA ASN A 223 -19.27 -22.51 -12.30
C ASN A 223 -18.83 -21.99 -13.69
N ASN A 224 -17.53 -21.95 -14.00
CA ASN A 224 -17.03 -21.62 -15.34
C ASN A 224 -16.88 -22.85 -16.26
N LYS A 225 -17.39 -24.02 -15.85
CA LYS A 225 -17.43 -25.27 -16.63
C LYS A 225 -18.86 -25.74 -16.94
N ARG A 226 -19.87 -24.88 -16.78
CA ARG A 226 -21.25 -25.12 -17.19
C ARG A 226 -21.70 -24.04 -18.15
#